data_AF-A0A1D7WAQ8-F1
#
_entry.id   AF-A0A1D7WAQ8-F1
#
_cell.length_a   1.000
_cell.length_b   1.000
_cell.length_c   1.000
_cell.angle_alpha   90.00
_cell.angle_beta   90.00
_cell.angle_gamma   90.00
#
_symmetry.space_group_name_H-M   'P 1'
#
loop_
_entity.id
_entity.type
_entity.pdbx_description
1 polymer ?
#
loop_
_entity_poly.entity_id
_entity_poly.type
_entity_poly.pdbx_seq_one_letter_code
_entity_poly.pdbx_strand_id
1 'polypeptide(L)'
;MDQPLIKDSNGYLQTMGDNLLLDGEHIATNTNSNHFMYNVNKYLFYKFIFNNDYDLRVEYKKKKDSIDSLFLRCIDGKLDMLILKLDEEIIDIDVVLYYQNILQKKVKSQIQTQQESNHEVVSTFCKERLDKEIESWVFKDQSEEVFMLLHQLEIKLLNYNQREIDQYNLLNETKTTLVNAHTRQSSYFSSKDFKAICLLEEQYTRKEDVRHFIKNFYYLLRYLNSSFGKLKLIPTPHAPILLLDLLQIDYLNKWEVERVYKKLNANNCLEMQEYKKLKLKAHEKKMVECLDLLKEIITEYPKRIEINETKTHGKFSTGPKKKVEMFLLSCKRSVDCQPLIQKLAKETK
;
A
#
# COMPACT_ATOMS: atom_id res chain seq x y z
N MET A 1 17.77 11.70 11.35
CA MET A 1 16.61 11.86 12.26
C MET A 1 15.56 10.85 11.84
N ASP A 2 15.38 9.80 12.63
CA ASP A 2 14.36 8.78 12.43
C ASP A 2 12.98 9.38 12.74
N GLN A 3 12.17 9.62 11.69
CA GLN A 3 10.78 10.01 11.87
C GLN A 3 9.89 8.80 11.65
N PRO A 4 8.94 8.51 12.58
CA PRO A 4 7.97 7.45 12.37
C PRO A 4 7.05 7.82 11.21
N LEU A 5 7.06 7.01 10.14
CA LEU A 5 6.52 7.42 8.84
C LEU A 5 4.99 7.42 8.76
N ILE A 6 4.27 6.62 9.56
CA ILE A 6 2.80 6.67 9.73
C ILE A 6 2.44 5.86 10.99
N LYS A 7 1.70 6.44 11.92
CA LYS A 7 0.94 5.70 12.94
C LYS A 7 -0.48 5.54 12.40
N ASP A 8 -0.74 4.46 11.65
CA ASP A 8 -2.09 4.08 11.26
C ASP A 8 -2.48 2.82 12.05
N SER A 9 -3.77 2.71 12.32
CA SER A 9 -4.50 1.66 13.02
C SER A 9 -4.28 0.22 12.51
N ASN A 10 -3.32 -0.03 11.61
CA ASN A 10 -3.16 -1.24 10.79
C ASN A 10 -1.77 -1.91 10.92
N GLY A 11 -0.98 -1.56 11.95
CA GLY A 11 0.39 -2.00 12.15
C GLY A 11 1.41 -0.87 12.00
N TYR A 12 2.56 -0.99 12.66
CA TYR A 12 3.58 0.05 12.68
C TYR A 12 4.72 -0.28 11.71
N LEU A 13 4.65 0.27 10.49
CA LEU A 13 5.77 0.21 9.54
C LEU A 13 6.83 1.27 9.90
N GLN A 14 8.02 0.84 10.30
CA GLN A 14 9.18 1.66 10.66
C GLN A 14 10.28 1.57 9.62
N THR A 15 10.98 2.67 9.46
CA THR A 15 12.28 2.71 8.80
C THR A 15 13.31 3.03 9.88
N MET A 16 14.20 2.09 10.20
CA MET A 16 15.24 2.26 11.23
C MET A 16 16.62 2.09 10.58
N GLY A 17 17.26 3.21 10.27
CA GLY A 17 18.43 3.23 9.38
C GLY A 17 18.08 2.61 8.04
N ASP A 18 18.75 1.51 7.73
CA ASP A 18 18.55 0.74 6.51
C ASP A 18 17.43 -0.31 6.60
N ASN A 19 16.77 -0.48 7.74
CA ASN A 19 15.80 -1.56 7.91
C ASN A 19 14.35 -1.09 7.73
N LEU A 20 13.57 -1.84 6.97
CA LEU A 20 12.11 -1.81 7.02
C LEU A 20 11.65 -2.79 8.09
N LEU A 21 11.03 -2.27 9.14
CA LEU A 21 10.44 -3.07 10.21
C LEU A 21 8.91 -2.93 10.17
N LEU A 22 8.20 -4.00 10.51
CA LEU A 22 6.76 -3.96 10.77
C LEU A 22 6.53 -4.47 12.18
N ASP A 23 6.00 -3.60 13.04
CA ASP A 23 5.85 -3.83 14.47
C ASP A 23 7.16 -4.25 15.16
N GLY A 24 8.28 -3.68 14.72
CA GLY A 24 9.62 -3.94 15.24
C GLY A 24 10.30 -5.16 14.62
N GLU A 25 9.58 -5.98 13.84
CA GLU A 25 10.11 -7.16 13.17
C GLU A 25 10.63 -6.83 11.77
N HIS A 26 11.76 -7.44 11.39
CA HIS A 26 12.47 -7.10 10.15
C HIS A 26 11.80 -7.68 8.89
N ILE A 27 11.46 -6.82 7.93
CA ILE A 27 10.92 -7.22 6.62
C ILE A 27 12.00 -7.17 5.54
N ALA A 28 12.77 -6.08 5.46
CA ALA A 28 13.79 -5.87 4.42
C ALA A 28 14.91 -4.93 4.90
N THR A 29 16.12 -5.09 4.35
CA THR A 29 17.27 -4.22 4.60
C THR A 29 17.69 -3.49 3.33
N ASN A 30 18.05 -2.23 3.48
CA ASN A 30 18.65 -1.31 2.53
C ASN A 30 20.16 -1.23 2.83
N THR A 31 20.96 -2.29 2.72
CA THR A 31 22.42 -2.17 2.98
C THR A 31 23.09 -1.25 1.92
N ASN A 32 24.42 -1.15 1.73
CA ASN A 32 24.98 -0.33 0.62
C ASN A 32 26.29 -0.91 0.01
N SER A 33 26.50 -2.22 0.10
CA SER A 33 27.68 -2.97 -0.35
C SER A 33 27.51 -3.79 -1.66
N ASN A 34 27.78 -3.18 -2.82
CA ASN A 34 27.96 -3.75 -4.19
C ASN A 34 27.02 -4.81 -4.82
N HIS A 35 26.16 -5.53 -4.09
CA HIS A 35 25.05 -6.35 -4.62
C HIS A 35 23.75 -5.53 -4.85
N PHE A 36 23.90 -4.23 -5.14
CA PHE A 36 23.12 -3.20 -4.45
C PHE A 36 21.84 -2.66 -5.07
N MET A 37 21.64 -2.74 -6.39
CA MET A 37 20.38 -2.23 -6.94
C MET A 37 19.16 -3.11 -6.57
N TYR A 38 19.37 -4.39 -6.26
CA TYR A 38 18.26 -5.32 -5.98
C TYR A 38 17.58 -5.09 -4.61
N ASN A 39 18.34 -4.73 -3.57
CA ASN A 39 17.80 -4.62 -2.20
C ASN A 39 17.08 -3.28 -1.93
N VAL A 40 17.57 -2.17 -2.50
CA VAL A 40 16.87 -0.87 -2.40
C VAL A 40 15.51 -0.94 -3.11
N ASN A 41 15.48 -1.60 -4.28
CA ASN A 41 14.26 -1.79 -5.05
C ASN A 41 13.24 -2.62 -4.27
N LYS A 42 13.66 -3.75 -3.68
CA LYS A 42 12.78 -4.62 -2.90
C LYS A 42 12.23 -3.94 -1.63
N TYR A 43 13.06 -3.19 -0.92
CA TYR A 43 12.66 -2.37 0.22
C TYR A 43 11.57 -1.36 -0.16
N LEU A 44 11.77 -0.60 -1.25
CA LEU A 44 10.79 0.38 -1.71
C LEU A 44 9.52 -0.29 -2.23
N PHE A 45 9.65 -1.43 -2.90
CA PHE A 45 8.53 -2.23 -3.39
C PHE A 45 7.63 -2.70 -2.24
N TYR A 46 8.22 -3.28 -1.19
CA TYR A 46 7.48 -3.73 0.00
C TYR A 46 6.76 -2.58 0.68
N LYS A 47 7.48 -1.47 0.93
CA LYS A 47 6.89 -0.27 1.50
C LYS A 47 5.71 0.22 0.65
N PHE A 48 5.88 0.20 -0.67
CA PHE A 48 4.88 0.68 -1.60
C PHE A 48 3.63 -0.21 -1.64
N ILE A 49 3.79 -1.53 -1.78
CA ILE A 49 2.67 -2.48 -1.78
C ILE A 49 1.97 -2.44 -0.43
N PHE A 50 2.69 -2.55 0.69
CA PHE A 50 2.07 -2.58 2.02
C PHE A 50 1.27 -1.29 2.31
N ASN A 51 1.77 -0.12 1.90
CA ASN A 51 1.08 1.16 2.09
C ASN A 51 -0.16 1.33 1.19
N ASN A 52 -0.28 0.61 0.08
CA ASN A 52 -1.37 0.81 -0.87
C ASN A 52 -2.33 -0.39 -1.00
N ASP A 53 -1.92 -1.59 -0.62
CA ASP A 53 -2.77 -2.78 -0.61
C ASP A 53 -3.62 -2.84 0.67
N TYR A 54 -4.91 -2.56 0.50
CA TYR A 54 -5.87 -2.56 1.61
C TYR A 54 -6.12 -3.97 2.15
N ASP A 55 -6.29 -4.96 1.26
CA ASP A 55 -6.67 -6.33 1.65
C ASP A 55 -5.54 -6.99 2.44
N LEU A 56 -4.29 -6.82 2.00
CA LEU A 56 -3.11 -7.28 2.72
C LEU A 56 -3.06 -6.71 4.15
N ARG A 57 -3.28 -5.40 4.31
CA ARG A 57 -3.25 -4.76 5.64
C ARG A 57 -4.40 -5.22 6.54
N VAL A 58 -5.60 -5.38 5.99
CA VAL A 58 -6.76 -5.87 6.76
C VAL A 58 -6.52 -7.29 7.23
N GLU A 59 -6.02 -8.18 6.36
CA GLU A 59 -5.71 -9.55 6.74
C GLU A 59 -4.58 -9.63 7.76
N TYR A 60 -3.52 -8.84 7.57
CA TYR A 60 -2.44 -8.71 8.53
C TYR A 60 -2.95 -8.29 9.91
N LYS A 61 -3.75 -7.22 9.97
CA LYS A 61 -4.34 -6.72 11.20
C LYS A 61 -5.21 -7.78 11.88
N LYS A 62 -6.08 -8.48 11.13
CA LYS A 62 -6.90 -9.56 11.70
C LYS A 62 -6.06 -10.66 12.35
N LYS A 63 -4.96 -11.06 11.71
CA LYS A 63 -4.04 -12.06 12.26
C LYS A 63 -3.37 -11.55 13.53
N LYS A 64 -2.85 -10.32 13.49
CA LYS A 64 -2.22 -9.69 14.64
C LYS A 64 -3.18 -9.53 15.82
N ASP A 65 -4.36 -8.95 15.59
CA ASP A 65 -5.40 -8.74 16.62
C ASP A 65 -5.82 -10.08 17.26
N SER A 66 -5.87 -11.17 16.49
CA SER A 66 -6.16 -12.51 17.01
C SER A 66 -5.07 -13.01 17.96
N ILE A 67 -3.81 -12.79 17.63
CA ILE A 67 -2.67 -13.23 18.46
C ILE A 67 -2.58 -12.35 19.71
N ASP A 68 -2.66 -11.02 19.55
CA ASP A 68 -2.66 -10.07 20.67
C ASP A 68 -3.83 -10.36 21.64
N SER A 69 -5.02 -10.68 21.12
CA SER A 69 -6.17 -11.06 21.96
C SER A 69 -5.93 -12.37 22.72
N LEU A 70 -5.32 -13.38 22.08
CA LEU A 70 -4.99 -14.64 22.73
C LEU A 70 -3.97 -14.43 23.86
N PHE A 71 -2.94 -13.62 23.61
CA PHE A 71 -1.94 -13.25 24.62
C PHE A 71 -2.57 -12.56 25.82
N LEU A 72 -3.41 -11.54 25.59
CA LEU A 72 -4.09 -10.85 26.69
C LEU A 72 -4.97 -11.79 27.51
N ARG A 73 -5.75 -12.68 26.87
CA ARG A 73 -6.54 -13.70 27.58
C ARG A 73 -5.67 -14.66 28.40
N CYS A 74 -4.50 -15.03 27.89
CA CYS A 74 -3.55 -15.85 28.64
C CYS A 74 -3.03 -15.12 29.88
N ILE A 75 -2.74 -13.82 29.78
CA ILE A 75 -2.34 -12.98 30.91
C ILE A 75 -3.47 -12.86 31.93
N ASP A 76 -4.69 -12.54 31.49
CA ASP A 76 -5.88 -12.45 32.35
C ASP A 76 -6.09 -13.75 33.13
N GLY A 77 -6.03 -14.91 32.45
CA GLY A 77 -6.13 -16.20 33.12
C GLY A 77 -5.00 -16.49 34.12
N LYS A 78 -3.80 -15.91 33.95
CA LYS A 78 -2.74 -16.01 34.98
C LYS A 78 -3.00 -15.08 36.17
N LEU A 79 -3.57 -13.90 35.92
CA LEU A 79 -3.94 -12.95 36.97
C LEU A 79 -5.12 -13.47 37.79
N ASP A 80 -6.15 -14.04 37.15
CA ASP A 80 -7.29 -14.65 37.85
C ASP A 80 -6.83 -15.81 38.76
N MET A 81 -5.92 -16.65 38.28
CA MET A 81 -5.32 -17.72 39.10
C MET A 81 -4.49 -17.18 40.27
N LEU A 82 -3.91 -15.98 40.14
CA LEU A 82 -3.23 -15.32 41.25
C LEU A 82 -4.24 -14.77 42.26
N ILE A 83 -5.30 -14.10 41.79
CA ILE A 83 -6.38 -13.57 42.63
C ILE A 83 -7.01 -14.70 43.46
N LEU A 84 -7.38 -15.82 42.82
CA LEU A 84 -7.95 -16.98 43.51
C LEU A 84 -7.03 -17.52 44.61
N LYS A 85 -5.71 -17.52 44.39
CA LYS A 85 -4.72 -17.95 45.40
C LYS A 85 -4.50 -16.91 46.49
N LEU A 86 -4.77 -15.65 46.20
CA LEU A 86 -4.70 -14.53 47.12
C LEU A 86 -6.03 -14.25 47.85
N ASP A 87 -7.09 -14.99 47.53
CA ASP A 87 -8.37 -14.95 48.24
C ASP A 87 -8.52 -16.11 49.25
N GLU A 88 -7.50 -16.96 49.42
CA GLU A 88 -7.47 -18.03 50.43
C GLU A 88 -7.30 -17.43 51.85
N GLU A 89 -8.08 -17.90 52.85
CA GLU A 89 -8.31 -17.23 54.16
C GLU A 89 -7.05 -16.93 55.03
N ILE A 90 -5.88 -17.49 54.70
CA ILE A 90 -4.62 -17.23 55.40
C ILE A 90 -3.49 -17.08 54.37
N ILE A 91 -3.10 -15.85 54.06
CA ILE A 91 -1.99 -15.55 53.16
C ILE A 91 -0.90 -14.80 53.91
N ASP A 92 0.25 -15.46 54.01
CA ASP A 92 1.48 -14.86 54.52
C ASP A 92 2.18 -14.09 53.38
N ILE A 93 2.94 -13.05 53.73
CA ILE A 93 3.70 -12.22 52.79
C ILE A 93 4.72 -13.05 52.00
N ASP A 94 5.26 -14.10 52.61
CA ASP A 94 6.17 -15.04 51.94
C ASP A 94 5.49 -15.80 50.79
N VAL A 95 4.20 -16.12 50.96
CA VAL A 95 3.38 -16.78 49.92
C VAL A 95 3.11 -15.80 48.76
N VAL A 96 2.86 -14.52 49.06
CA VAL A 96 2.70 -13.47 48.05
C VAL A 96 3.98 -13.30 47.23
N LEU A 97 5.13 -13.19 47.89
CA LEU A 97 6.44 -13.03 47.24
C LEU A 97 6.81 -14.26 46.39
N TYR A 98 6.47 -15.46 46.86
CA TYR A 98 6.64 -16.69 46.08
C TYR A 98 5.83 -16.67 44.79
N TYR A 99 4.54 -16.33 44.86
CA TYR A 99 3.67 -16.28 43.68
C TYR A 99 3.97 -15.11 42.74
N GLN A 100 4.43 -13.97 43.25
CA GLN A 100 4.92 -12.86 42.43
C GLN A 100 6.05 -13.32 41.50
N ASN A 101 7.04 -14.04 42.03
CA ASN A 101 8.16 -14.56 41.24
C ASN A 101 7.69 -15.57 40.17
N ILE A 102 6.71 -16.41 40.50
CA ILE A 102 6.13 -17.35 39.53
C ILE A 102 5.36 -16.60 38.44
N LEU A 103 4.56 -15.59 38.80
CA LEU A 103 3.82 -14.78 37.85
C LEU A 103 4.77 -14.06 36.91
N GLN A 104 5.82 -13.40 37.42
CA GLN A 104 6.82 -12.72 36.60
C GLN A 104 7.46 -13.66 35.58
N LYS A 105 7.85 -14.88 35.99
CA LYS A 105 8.40 -15.89 35.06
C LYS A 105 7.39 -16.30 33.99
N LYS A 106 6.13 -16.53 34.39
CA LYS A 106 5.07 -16.94 33.45
C LYS A 106 4.72 -15.83 32.47
N VAL A 107 4.55 -14.59 32.94
CA VAL A 107 4.30 -13.41 32.09
C VAL A 107 5.45 -13.20 31.12
N LYS A 108 6.71 -13.28 31.59
CA LYS A 108 7.88 -13.16 30.71
C LYS A 108 7.90 -14.23 29.62
N SER A 109 7.59 -15.48 29.96
CA SER A 109 7.46 -16.56 28.98
C SER A 109 6.34 -16.29 27.97
N GLN A 110 5.18 -15.77 28.40
CA GLN A 110 4.09 -15.41 27.49
C GLN A 110 4.48 -14.25 26.55
N ILE A 111 5.20 -13.24 27.05
CA ILE A 111 5.72 -12.14 26.21
C ILE A 111 6.66 -12.70 25.14
N GLN A 112 7.53 -13.65 25.49
CA GLN A 112 8.44 -14.27 24.52
C GLN A 112 7.68 -15.07 23.45
N THR A 113 6.70 -15.89 23.84
CA THR A 113 5.85 -16.61 22.88
C THR A 113 5.06 -15.64 21.97
N GLN A 114 4.63 -14.50 22.50
CA GLN A 114 3.97 -13.46 21.71
C GLN A 114 4.93 -12.85 20.68
N GLN A 115 6.17 -12.59 21.05
CA GLN A 115 7.20 -12.10 20.13
C GLN A 115 7.46 -13.11 19.00
N GLU A 116 7.60 -14.40 19.32
CA GLU A 116 7.76 -15.47 18.32
C GLU A 116 6.55 -15.55 17.36
N SER A 117 5.34 -15.45 17.90
CA SER A 117 4.11 -15.47 17.10
C SER A 117 3.98 -14.23 16.20
N ASN A 118 4.35 -13.06 16.70
CA ASN A 118 4.40 -11.82 15.91
C ASN A 118 5.45 -11.90 14.81
N HIS A 119 6.62 -12.45 15.11
CA HIS A 119 7.65 -12.72 14.12
C HIS A 119 7.11 -13.59 12.99
N GLU A 120 6.43 -14.70 13.30
CA GLU A 120 5.83 -15.59 12.30
C GLU A 120 4.81 -14.87 11.40
N VAL A 121 3.95 -14.00 11.97
CA VAL A 121 3.01 -13.22 11.15
C VAL A 121 3.73 -12.24 10.22
N VAL A 122 4.78 -11.58 10.69
CA VAL A 122 5.52 -10.62 9.86
C VAL A 122 6.36 -11.34 8.80
N SER A 123 7.13 -12.36 9.18
CA SER A 123 8.10 -13.03 8.32
C SER A 123 7.47 -14.10 7.41
N THR A 124 6.53 -14.90 7.91
CA THR A 124 5.91 -15.98 7.13
C THR A 124 4.67 -15.49 6.39
N PHE A 125 3.79 -14.73 7.03
CA PHE A 125 2.57 -14.28 6.34
C PHE A 125 2.81 -13.04 5.47
N CYS A 126 3.27 -11.93 6.06
CA CYS A 126 3.37 -10.67 5.33
C CYS A 126 4.47 -10.70 4.26
N LYS A 127 5.69 -11.08 4.64
CA LYS A 127 6.83 -11.05 3.72
C LYS A 127 6.66 -12.04 2.56
N GLU A 128 6.25 -13.29 2.82
CA GLU A 128 6.01 -14.24 1.72
C GLU A 128 4.91 -13.77 0.76
N ARG A 129 3.87 -13.12 1.28
CA ARG A 129 2.80 -12.59 0.43
C ARG A 129 3.27 -11.41 -0.42
N LEU A 130 4.09 -10.53 0.15
CA LEU A 130 4.76 -9.48 -0.61
C LEU A 130 5.68 -10.07 -1.67
N ASP A 131 6.47 -11.09 -1.35
CA ASP A 131 7.34 -11.78 -2.31
C ASP A 131 6.53 -12.38 -3.46
N LYS A 132 5.47 -13.13 -3.15
CA LYS A 132 4.58 -13.73 -4.17
C LYS A 132 3.91 -12.68 -5.07
N GLU A 133 3.49 -11.55 -4.50
CA GLU A 133 2.92 -10.45 -5.27
C GLU A 133 3.97 -9.91 -6.26
N ILE A 134 5.17 -9.60 -5.80
CA ILE A 134 6.25 -9.05 -6.65
C ILE A 134 6.68 -10.04 -7.73
N GLU A 135 6.86 -11.31 -7.38
CA GLU A 135 7.27 -12.36 -8.33
C GLU A 135 6.22 -12.58 -9.41
N SER A 136 4.95 -12.30 -9.13
CA SER A 136 3.86 -12.44 -10.10
C SER A 136 3.81 -11.32 -11.15
N TRP A 137 4.57 -10.24 -10.98
CA TRP A 137 4.48 -9.06 -11.85
C TRP A 137 5.23 -9.28 -13.17
N VAL A 138 4.48 -9.21 -14.28
CA VAL A 138 5.00 -9.42 -15.64
C VAL A 138 6.03 -8.36 -16.06
N PHE A 139 5.82 -7.11 -15.65
CA PHE A 139 6.68 -5.94 -15.91
C PHE A 139 7.41 -5.51 -14.64
N LYS A 140 8.01 -6.48 -13.91
CA LYS A 140 8.67 -6.24 -12.63
C LYS A 140 9.71 -5.12 -12.72
N ASP A 141 10.65 -5.22 -13.64
CA ASP A 141 11.76 -4.25 -13.77
C ASP A 141 11.26 -2.82 -14.07
N GLN A 142 10.29 -2.68 -14.98
CA GLN A 142 9.70 -1.37 -15.28
C GLN A 142 8.89 -0.82 -14.11
N SER A 143 8.25 -1.71 -13.34
CA SER A 143 7.52 -1.32 -12.14
C SER A 143 8.48 -0.86 -11.04
N GLU A 144 9.64 -1.51 -10.89
CA GLU A 144 10.72 -1.07 -9.99
C GLU A 144 11.18 0.35 -10.33
N GLU A 145 11.41 0.65 -11.62
CA GLU A 145 11.78 1.99 -12.08
C GLU A 145 10.70 3.03 -11.73
N VAL A 146 9.42 2.71 -11.92
CA VAL A 146 8.31 3.60 -11.54
C VAL A 146 8.32 3.87 -10.03
N PHE A 147 8.53 2.86 -9.18
CA PHE A 147 8.57 3.07 -7.73
C PHE A 147 9.75 3.91 -7.28
N MET A 148 10.92 3.70 -7.87
CA MET A 148 12.09 4.53 -7.62
C MET A 148 11.80 5.99 -7.94
N LEU A 149 11.21 6.25 -9.11
CA LEU A 149 10.83 7.58 -9.56
C LEU A 149 9.78 8.24 -8.65
N LEU A 150 8.74 7.50 -8.26
CA LEU A 150 7.71 7.98 -7.31
C LEU A 150 8.29 8.28 -5.93
N HIS A 151 9.22 7.45 -5.45
CA HIS A 151 9.88 7.68 -4.17
C HIS A 151 10.77 8.92 -4.19
N GLN A 152 11.53 9.13 -5.27
CA GLN A 152 12.30 10.36 -5.47
C GLN A 152 11.41 11.60 -5.52
N LEU A 153 10.25 11.50 -6.17
CA LEU A 153 9.25 12.57 -6.18
C LEU A 153 8.75 12.86 -4.76
N GLU A 154 8.36 11.84 -4.01
CA GLU A 154 7.94 11.96 -2.61
C GLU A 154 8.98 12.71 -1.77
N ILE A 155 10.26 12.27 -1.80
CA ILE A 155 11.34 12.91 -1.05
C ILE A 155 11.51 14.38 -1.44
N LYS A 156 11.56 14.69 -2.74
CA LYS A 156 11.75 16.07 -3.22
C LYS A 156 10.65 16.99 -2.71
N LEU A 157 9.40 16.52 -2.72
CA LEU A 157 8.24 17.30 -2.31
C LEU A 157 8.16 17.49 -0.81
N LEU A 158 8.46 16.44 -0.04
CA LEU A 158 8.52 16.51 1.42
C LEU A 158 9.60 17.50 1.88
N ASN A 159 10.76 17.49 1.23
CA ASN A 159 11.89 18.37 1.56
C ASN A 159 11.65 19.84 1.20
N TYR A 160 10.82 20.12 0.19
CA TYR A 160 10.59 21.49 -0.27
C TYR A 160 10.02 22.40 0.84
N ASN A 161 8.90 22.00 1.45
CA ASN A 161 8.28 22.78 2.54
C ASN A 161 9.02 22.62 3.87
N GLN A 162 9.73 21.51 4.07
CA GLN A 162 10.42 21.26 5.34
C GLN A 162 11.47 22.34 5.60
N ARG A 163 12.23 22.74 4.58
CA ARG A 163 13.22 23.83 4.68
C ARG A 163 12.60 25.16 5.11
N GLU A 164 11.46 25.52 4.55
CA GLU A 164 10.77 26.77 4.91
C GLU A 164 10.22 26.69 6.33
N ILE A 165 9.62 25.55 6.72
CA ILE A 165 9.12 25.31 8.09
C ILE A 165 10.26 25.36 9.13
N ASP A 166 11.42 24.78 8.80
CA ASP A 166 12.57 24.75 9.70
C ASP A 166 13.08 26.18 10.01
N GLN A 167 12.95 27.13 9.07
CA GLN A 167 13.30 28.55 9.32
C GLN A 167 12.41 29.21 10.38
N TYR A 168 11.21 28.66 10.64
CA TYR A 168 10.31 29.19 11.66
C TYR A 168 10.63 28.70 13.08
N ASN A 169 11.62 27.80 13.27
CA ASN A 169 11.98 27.24 14.59
C ASN A 169 10.76 26.78 15.41
N LEU A 170 9.75 26.22 14.74
CA LEU A 170 8.59 25.66 15.41
C LEU A 170 9.05 24.41 16.17
N LEU A 171 9.22 24.54 17.48
CA LEU A 171 9.36 23.40 18.39
C LEU A 171 8.26 22.37 18.07
N ASN A 172 8.62 21.07 18.08
CA ASN A 172 7.66 20.01 17.75
C ASN A 172 6.40 20.04 18.64
N GLU A 173 6.48 20.60 19.85
CA GLU A 173 5.34 20.83 20.75
C GLU A 173 4.35 21.89 20.20
N THR A 174 4.83 22.87 19.42
CA THR A 174 4.00 23.92 18.84
C THR A 174 3.17 23.41 17.66
N LYS A 175 3.61 22.40 16.89
CA LYS A 175 2.82 21.84 15.76
C LYS A 175 1.45 21.30 16.20
N THR A 176 1.42 20.51 17.27
CA THR A 176 0.18 19.96 17.84
C THR A 176 -0.66 21.04 18.53
N THR A 177 0.00 22.03 19.14
CA THR A 177 -0.67 23.12 19.85
C THR A 177 -1.28 24.13 18.88
N LEU A 178 -0.63 24.45 17.76
CA LEU A 178 -1.10 25.39 16.73
C LEU A 178 -2.31 24.85 15.95
N VAL A 179 -2.27 23.58 15.54
CA VAL A 179 -3.40 22.94 14.83
C VAL A 179 -4.65 22.87 15.71
N ASN A 180 -4.49 22.61 17.01
CA ASN A 180 -5.61 22.59 17.96
C ASN A 180 -6.06 24.00 18.39
N ALA A 181 -5.14 24.95 18.56
CA ALA A 181 -5.45 26.32 19.00
C ALA A 181 -6.19 27.15 17.93
N HIS A 182 -6.08 26.76 16.64
CA HIS A 182 -6.86 27.36 15.55
C HIS A 182 -8.37 27.26 15.77
N THR A 183 -8.82 26.28 16.56
CA THR A 183 -10.25 26.09 16.90
C THR A 183 -10.70 26.87 18.15
N ARG A 184 -9.80 27.53 18.90
CA ARG A 184 -10.17 28.07 20.24
C ARG A 184 -9.84 29.53 20.54
N GLN A 185 -8.92 30.23 19.87
CA GLN A 185 -8.78 31.70 20.03
C GLN A 185 -7.78 32.31 19.01
N SER A 186 -8.25 33.16 18.10
CA SER A 186 -7.44 33.75 17.01
C SER A 186 -6.63 34.99 17.39
N SER A 187 -6.87 35.58 18.57
CA SER A 187 -6.34 36.90 18.96
C SER A 187 -4.90 36.91 19.48
N TYR A 188 -4.23 35.76 19.60
CA TYR A 188 -2.91 35.63 20.22
C TYR A 188 -1.78 35.26 19.24
N PHE A 189 -2.06 35.09 17.95
CA PHE A 189 -1.05 34.70 16.97
C PHE A 189 -0.38 35.93 16.34
N SER A 190 0.96 35.92 16.28
CA SER A 190 1.68 36.88 15.46
C SER A 190 1.49 36.57 13.96
N SER A 191 1.79 37.53 13.09
CA SER A 191 1.81 37.31 11.63
C SER A 191 2.77 36.18 11.22
N LYS A 192 3.85 35.98 12.00
CA LYS A 192 4.81 34.89 11.81
C LYS A 192 4.19 33.54 12.13
N ASP A 193 3.42 33.44 13.22
CA ASP A 193 2.72 32.21 13.62
C ASP A 193 1.62 31.84 12.62
N PHE A 194 0.88 32.84 12.14
CA PHE A 194 -0.12 32.63 11.09
C PHE A 194 0.51 32.11 9.79
N LYS A 195 1.64 32.69 9.36
CA LYS A 195 2.37 32.20 8.18
C LYS A 195 2.89 30.77 8.37
N ALA A 196 3.41 30.46 9.55
CA ALA A 196 3.84 29.11 9.92
C ALA A 196 2.70 28.08 9.86
N ILE A 197 1.52 28.43 10.40
CA ILE A 197 0.32 27.59 10.33
C ILE A 197 -0.06 27.31 8.87
N CYS A 198 -0.16 28.36 8.04
CA CYS A 198 -0.50 28.19 6.63
C CYS A 198 0.48 27.23 5.92
N LEU A 199 1.79 27.37 6.19
CA LEU A 199 2.80 26.46 5.62
C LEU A 199 2.64 25.01 6.10
N LEU A 200 2.23 24.79 7.35
CA LEU A 200 1.96 23.45 7.89
C LEU A 200 0.72 22.81 7.25
N GLU A 201 -0.38 23.56 7.12
CA GLU A 201 -1.60 23.12 6.45
C GLU A 201 -1.35 22.81 4.97
N GLU A 202 -0.55 23.64 4.31
CA GLU A 202 -0.11 23.39 2.93
C GLU A 202 0.77 22.14 2.84
N GLN A 203 1.72 21.94 3.77
CA GLN A 203 2.53 20.72 3.80
C GLN A 203 1.66 19.48 4.00
N TYR A 204 0.64 19.54 4.86
CA TYR A 204 -0.32 18.46 5.06
C TYR A 204 -1.11 18.16 3.78
N THR A 205 -1.68 19.19 3.15
CA THR A 205 -2.45 19.05 1.91
C THR A 205 -1.60 18.47 0.78
N ARG A 206 -0.36 18.94 0.62
CA ARG A 206 0.59 18.42 -0.37
C ARG A 206 0.97 16.96 -0.08
N LYS A 207 1.18 16.59 1.19
CA LYS A 207 1.44 15.21 1.60
C LYS A 207 0.29 14.29 1.19
N GLU A 208 -0.95 14.70 1.42
CA GLU A 208 -2.14 13.93 1.01
C GLU A 208 -2.27 13.82 -0.50
N ASP A 209 -2.05 14.93 -1.23
CA ASP A 209 -2.06 14.93 -2.70
C ASP A 209 -1.02 13.97 -3.30
N VAL A 210 0.20 13.97 -2.74
CA VAL A 210 1.29 13.06 -3.16
C VAL A 210 0.95 11.61 -2.85
N ARG A 211 0.42 11.32 -1.66
CA ARG A 211 -0.04 9.96 -1.30
C ARG A 211 -1.10 9.46 -2.26
N HIS A 212 -2.09 10.29 -2.58
CA HIS A 212 -3.15 9.94 -3.52
C HIS A 212 -2.59 9.69 -4.94
N PHE A 213 -1.66 10.54 -5.39
CA PHE A 213 -0.97 10.38 -6.67
C PHE A 213 -0.20 9.06 -6.75
N ILE A 214 0.59 8.75 -5.72
CA ILE A 214 1.33 7.48 -5.57
C ILE A 214 0.37 6.29 -5.62
N LYS A 215 -0.73 6.34 -4.88
CA LYS A 215 -1.76 5.29 -4.85
C LYS A 215 -2.39 5.03 -6.22
N ASN A 216 -2.55 6.05 -7.07
CA ASN A 216 -3.05 5.85 -8.43
C ASN A 216 -2.07 5.06 -9.30
N PHE A 217 -0.76 5.32 -9.18
CA PHE A 217 0.25 4.51 -9.86
C PHE A 217 0.30 3.07 -9.35
N TYR A 218 0.06 2.84 -8.05
CA TYR A 218 -0.06 1.47 -7.52
C TYR A 218 -1.12 0.66 -8.28
N TYR A 219 -2.33 1.19 -8.36
CA TYR A 219 -3.42 0.48 -9.04
C TYR A 219 -3.19 0.34 -10.54
N LEU A 220 -2.57 1.35 -11.17
CA LEU A 220 -2.18 1.27 -12.57
C LEU A 220 -1.20 0.12 -12.81
N LEU A 221 -0.13 0.04 -12.03
CA LEU A 221 0.88 -1.02 -12.17
C LEU A 221 0.28 -2.39 -11.88
N ARG A 222 -0.55 -2.51 -10.85
CA ARG A 222 -1.25 -3.77 -10.56
C ARG A 222 -2.17 -4.21 -11.71
N TYR A 223 -2.83 -3.27 -12.37
CA TYR A 223 -3.61 -3.56 -13.58
C TYR A 223 -2.73 -4.01 -14.74
N LEU A 224 -1.63 -3.29 -15.02
CA LEU A 224 -0.73 -3.62 -16.12
C LEU A 224 -0.05 -4.98 -15.92
N ASN A 225 0.28 -5.33 -14.68
CA ASN A 225 0.88 -6.60 -14.28
C ASN A 225 -0.12 -7.75 -14.07
N SER A 226 -1.42 -7.50 -14.18
CA SER A 226 -2.43 -8.54 -13.96
C SER A 226 -2.36 -9.62 -15.05
N SER A 227 -2.55 -10.87 -14.66
CA SER A 227 -2.65 -12.00 -15.59
C SER A 227 -3.76 -11.80 -16.63
N PHE A 228 -3.48 -12.08 -17.90
CA PHE A 228 -4.42 -11.93 -19.01
C PHE A 228 -5.25 -13.18 -19.30
N GLY A 229 -6.41 -12.99 -19.91
CA GLY A 229 -7.25 -14.09 -20.39
C GLY A 229 -8.04 -14.78 -19.29
N LYS A 230 -8.33 -14.10 -18.19
CA LYS A 230 -9.20 -14.60 -17.11
C LYS A 230 -10.65 -14.58 -17.58
N LEU A 231 -11.26 -15.75 -17.66
CA LEU A 231 -12.67 -15.91 -17.99
C LEU A 231 -13.48 -16.03 -16.71
N LYS A 232 -14.61 -15.32 -16.65
CA LYS A 232 -15.59 -15.48 -15.57
C LYS A 232 -16.98 -15.61 -16.18
N LEU A 233 -17.66 -16.70 -15.83
CA LEU A 233 -19.06 -16.90 -16.17
C LEU A 233 -19.91 -16.48 -14.97
N ILE A 234 -20.74 -15.46 -15.14
CA ILE A 234 -21.67 -15.01 -14.10
C ILE A 234 -23.05 -15.58 -14.45
N PRO A 235 -23.61 -16.48 -13.63
CA PRO A 235 -24.96 -16.95 -13.84
C PRO A 235 -25.95 -15.81 -13.58
N THR A 236 -26.86 -15.55 -14.52
CA THR A 236 -27.99 -14.62 -14.30
C THR A 236 -29.31 -15.32 -14.64
N PRO A 237 -30.46 -14.84 -14.11
CA PRO A 237 -31.76 -15.45 -14.35
C PRO A 237 -32.16 -15.54 -15.83
N HIS A 238 -31.64 -14.64 -16.67
CA HIS A 238 -32.04 -14.52 -18.08
C HIS A 238 -31.03 -15.19 -19.03
N ALA A 239 -29.74 -14.86 -18.89
CA ALA A 239 -28.66 -15.46 -19.67
C ALA A 239 -27.31 -15.33 -18.94
N PRO A 240 -26.45 -16.36 -18.93
CA PRO A 240 -25.13 -16.23 -18.33
C PRO A 240 -24.32 -15.13 -19.01
N ILE A 241 -23.60 -14.34 -18.22
CA ILE A 241 -22.72 -13.27 -18.71
C ILE A 241 -21.29 -13.80 -18.71
N LEU A 242 -20.64 -13.77 -19.87
CA LEU A 242 -19.22 -14.12 -19.99
C LEU A 242 -18.37 -12.85 -19.94
N LEU A 243 -17.46 -12.83 -18.98
CA LEU A 243 -16.44 -11.78 -18.83
C LEU A 243 -15.07 -12.32 -19.24
N LEU A 244 -14.33 -11.53 -20.03
CA LEU A 244 -12.92 -11.71 -20.32
C LEU A 244 -12.14 -10.54 -19.70
N ASP A 245 -11.29 -10.83 -18.71
CA ASP A 245 -10.56 -9.83 -17.94
C ASP A 245 -11.47 -8.70 -17.42
N LEU A 246 -12.63 -9.09 -16.87
CA LEU A 246 -13.69 -8.22 -16.33
C LEU A 246 -14.52 -7.44 -17.37
N LEU A 247 -14.26 -7.63 -18.66
CA LEU A 247 -15.03 -7.01 -19.74
C LEU A 247 -16.10 -7.97 -20.24
N GLN A 248 -17.33 -7.47 -20.37
CA GLN A 248 -18.44 -8.24 -20.90
C GLN A 248 -18.26 -8.50 -22.40
N ILE A 249 -18.58 -9.72 -22.81
CA ILE A 249 -18.65 -10.12 -24.22
C ILE A 249 -20.10 -9.96 -24.69
N ASP A 250 -20.39 -8.88 -25.43
CA ASP A 250 -21.77 -8.43 -25.70
C ASP A 250 -22.50 -9.11 -26.88
N TYR A 251 -21.83 -9.94 -27.69
CA TYR A 251 -22.37 -10.42 -28.98
C TYR A 251 -22.64 -11.92 -29.03
N LEU A 252 -22.72 -12.58 -27.88
CA LEU A 252 -23.02 -14.01 -27.80
C LEU A 252 -24.51 -14.21 -27.49
N ASN A 253 -25.20 -14.99 -28.32
CA ASN A 253 -26.53 -15.46 -27.95
C ASN A 253 -26.43 -16.37 -26.71
N LYS A 254 -27.52 -16.47 -25.93
CA LYS A 254 -27.58 -17.30 -24.70
C LYS A 254 -26.99 -18.71 -24.88
N TRP A 255 -27.21 -19.33 -26.04
CA TRP A 255 -26.77 -20.68 -26.38
C TRP A 255 -25.27 -20.77 -26.76
N GLU A 256 -24.64 -19.67 -27.15
CA GLU A 256 -23.25 -19.63 -27.58
C GLU A 256 -22.28 -19.36 -26.43
N VAL A 257 -22.77 -18.73 -25.34
CA VAL A 257 -21.99 -18.33 -24.18
C VAL A 257 -21.23 -19.51 -23.55
N GLU A 258 -21.91 -20.62 -23.26
CA GLU A 258 -21.27 -21.78 -22.61
C GLU A 258 -20.26 -22.48 -23.53
N ARG A 259 -20.54 -22.52 -24.84
CA ARG A 259 -19.65 -23.13 -25.83
C ARG A 259 -18.37 -22.31 -25.98
N VAL A 260 -18.50 -20.98 -26.12
CA VAL A 260 -17.37 -20.05 -26.21
C VAL A 260 -16.58 -20.07 -24.90
N TYR A 261 -17.25 -20.10 -23.74
CA TYR A 261 -16.58 -20.28 -22.46
C TYR A 261 -15.76 -21.56 -22.42
N LYS A 262 -16.33 -22.73 -22.79
CA LYS A 262 -15.59 -24.00 -22.83
C LYS A 262 -14.37 -23.95 -23.76
N LYS A 263 -14.51 -23.40 -24.98
CA LYS A 263 -13.41 -23.28 -25.95
C LYS A 263 -12.30 -22.37 -25.44
N LEU A 264 -12.65 -21.21 -24.89
CA LEU A 264 -11.68 -20.24 -24.36
C LEU A 264 -11.03 -20.70 -23.05
N ASN A 265 -11.77 -21.43 -22.20
CA ASN A 265 -11.30 -21.91 -20.90
C ASN A 265 -10.36 -23.12 -21.01
N ALA A 266 -10.28 -23.76 -22.19
CA ALA A 266 -9.39 -24.90 -22.42
C ALA A 266 -7.89 -24.56 -22.37
N ASN A 267 -7.49 -23.30 -22.11
CA ASN A 267 -6.12 -22.76 -21.99
C ASN A 267 -5.17 -22.96 -23.20
N ASN A 268 -5.44 -23.89 -24.10
CA ASN A 268 -4.65 -24.23 -25.30
C ASN A 268 -5.30 -23.74 -26.61
N CYS A 269 -6.35 -22.92 -26.51
CA CYS A 269 -6.97 -22.28 -27.67
C CYS A 269 -6.01 -21.24 -28.27
N LEU A 270 -5.67 -21.40 -29.57
CA LEU A 270 -4.75 -20.52 -30.31
C LEU A 270 -5.20 -19.06 -30.25
N GLU A 271 -6.51 -18.85 -30.31
CA GLU A 271 -7.17 -17.56 -30.29
C GLU A 271 -6.98 -16.88 -28.91
N MET A 272 -7.13 -17.62 -27.81
CA MET A 272 -6.83 -17.12 -26.46
C MET A 272 -5.33 -16.79 -26.30
N GLN A 273 -4.44 -17.58 -26.90
CA GLN A 273 -3.01 -17.28 -26.92
C GLN A 273 -2.70 -16.00 -27.73
N GLU A 274 -3.36 -15.80 -28.88
CA GLU A 274 -3.25 -14.59 -29.70
C GLU A 274 -3.73 -13.36 -28.92
N TYR A 275 -4.87 -13.46 -28.23
CA TYR A 275 -5.38 -12.41 -27.35
C TYR A 275 -4.39 -12.05 -26.24
N LYS A 276 -3.87 -13.04 -25.52
CA LYS A 276 -2.88 -12.82 -24.45
C LYS A 276 -1.62 -12.13 -24.99
N LYS A 277 -1.14 -12.49 -26.19
CA LYS A 277 0.00 -11.84 -26.85
C LYS A 277 -0.29 -10.39 -27.24
N LEU A 278 -1.46 -10.12 -27.81
CA LEU A 278 -1.87 -8.74 -28.16
C LEU A 278 -2.00 -7.85 -26.93
N LYS A 279 -2.58 -8.39 -25.86
CA LYS A 279 -2.74 -7.68 -24.60
C LYS A 279 -1.41 -7.40 -23.91
N LEU A 280 -0.50 -8.38 -23.89
CA LEU A 280 0.86 -8.19 -23.40
C LEU A 280 1.57 -7.04 -24.14
N LYS A 281 1.55 -7.03 -25.48
CA LYS A 281 2.15 -5.96 -26.28
C LYS A 281 1.52 -4.59 -26.02
N ALA A 282 0.20 -4.53 -25.87
CA ALA A 282 -0.49 -3.30 -25.54
C ALA A 282 -0.10 -2.79 -24.14
N HIS A 283 -0.01 -3.68 -23.15
CA HIS A 283 0.43 -3.34 -21.80
C HIS A 283 1.90 -2.92 -21.75
N GLU A 284 2.78 -3.57 -22.52
CA GLU A 284 4.18 -3.18 -22.67
C GLU A 284 4.30 -1.74 -23.19
N LYS A 285 3.56 -1.40 -24.25
CA LYS A 285 3.48 -0.02 -24.74
C LYS A 285 2.96 0.95 -23.67
N LYS A 286 1.91 0.56 -22.93
CA LYS A 286 1.38 1.37 -21.82
C LYS A 286 2.38 1.54 -20.69
N MET A 287 3.22 0.54 -20.42
CA MET A 287 4.26 0.66 -19.42
C MET A 287 5.32 1.70 -19.84
N VAL A 288 5.73 1.71 -21.11
CA VAL A 288 6.62 2.76 -21.62
C VAL A 288 5.98 4.15 -21.51
N GLU A 289 4.72 4.30 -21.97
CA GLU A 289 3.98 5.58 -21.85
C GLU A 289 3.85 6.04 -20.39
N CYS A 290 3.68 5.10 -19.45
CA CYS A 290 3.60 5.39 -18.02
C CYS A 290 4.92 5.90 -17.44
N LEU A 291 6.05 5.29 -17.83
CA LEU A 291 7.39 5.75 -17.44
C LEU A 291 7.69 7.13 -17.98
N ASP A 292 7.39 7.37 -19.26
CA ASP A 292 7.60 8.67 -19.91
C ASP A 292 6.78 9.77 -19.24
N LEU A 293 5.49 9.50 -18.97
CA LEU A 293 4.62 10.42 -18.23
C LEU A 293 5.19 10.74 -16.85
N LEU A 294 5.68 9.74 -16.12
CA LEU A 294 6.24 9.95 -14.80
C LEU A 294 7.54 10.77 -14.84
N LYS A 295 8.43 10.49 -15.80
CA LYS A 295 9.67 11.26 -16.03
C LYS A 295 9.37 12.72 -16.37
N GLU A 296 8.36 12.96 -17.20
CA GLU A 296 7.85 14.31 -17.52
C GLU A 296 7.39 15.02 -16.24
N ILE A 297 6.52 14.39 -15.45
CA ILE A 297 5.99 14.95 -14.19
C ILE A 297 7.14 15.28 -13.21
N ILE A 298 8.10 14.37 -13.04
CA ILE A 298 9.23 14.58 -12.12
C ILE A 298 10.14 15.73 -12.56
N THR A 299 10.27 15.96 -13.86
CA THR A 299 11.11 17.03 -14.42
C THR A 299 10.40 18.38 -14.38
N GLU A 300 9.10 18.40 -14.67
CA GLU A 300 8.30 19.62 -14.78
C GLU A 300 7.91 20.18 -13.41
N TYR A 301 7.56 19.30 -12.46
CA TYR A 301 6.90 19.71 -11.24
C TYR A 301 7.79 20.53 -10.28
N PRO A 302 9.05 20.15 -9.98
CA PRO A 302 9.93 20.96 -9.14
C PRO A 302 10.13 22.38 -9.70
N LYS A 303 10.27 22.52 -11.02
CA LYS A 303 10.42 23.82 -11.69
C LYS A 303 9.20 24.72 -11.51
N ARG A 304 7.99 24.15 -11.57
CA ARG A 304 6.74 24.89 -11.35
C ARG A 304 6.59 25.37 -9.90
N ILE A 305 7.09 24.59 -8.94
CA ILE A 305 7.10 25.01 -7.54
C ILE A 305 8.06 26.20 -7.35
N GLU A 306 9.28 26.11 -7.90
CA GLU A 306 10.31 27.16 -7.78
C GLU A 306 9.89 28.49 -8.47
N ILE A 307 9.14 28.42 -9.58
CA ILE A 307 8.71 29.61 -10.33
C ILE A 307 7.50 30.31 -9.70
N ASN A 308 6.64 29.59 -8.97
CA ASN A 308 5.39 30.12 -8.42
C ASN A 308 5.53 30.78 -7.03
N GLU A 309 6.73 31.19 -6.63
CA GLU A 309 7.01 31.91 -5.37
C GLU A 309 6.20 33.21 -5.17
N THR A 310 5.41 33.68 -6.14
CA THR A 310 4.77 34.99 -6.04
C THR A 310 3.25 35.04 -6.11
N LYS A 311 2.52 34.20 -6.86
CA LYS A 311 1.05 34.34 -6.96
C LYS A 311 0.37 33.01 -7.25
N THR A 312 -0.62 32.69 -6.42
CA THR A 312 -1.52 31.53 -6.43
C THR A 312 -0.97 30.25 -5.78
N HIS A 313 -1.61 29.88 -4.66
CA HIS A 313 -1.56 28.59 -3.97
C HIS A 313 -2.03 27.46 -4.91
N GLY A 314 -1.22 27.15 -5.92
CA GLY A 314 -1.51 26.14 -6.91
C GLY A 314 -1.50 24.75 -6.28
N LYS A 315 -2.67 24.10 -6.25
CA LYS A 315 -2.82 22.70 -5.88
C LYS A 315 -1.82 21.85 -6.69
N PHE A 316 -1.00 21.05 -5.99
CA PHE A 316 -0.11 20.03 -6.56
C PHE A 316 -0.80 19.20 -7.66
N SER A 317 -2.12 19.04 -7.52
CA SER A 317 -2.91 17.95 -8.04
C SER A 317 -3.85 18.28 -9.21
N THR A 318 -3.78 19.41 -9.92
CA THR A 318 -4.70 19.57 -11.08
C THR A 318 -4.10 19.08 -12.39
N GLY A 319 -2.86 19.45 -12.71
CA GLY A 319 -2.20 19.05 -13.97
C GLY A 319 -1.77 17.58 -13.99
N PRO A 320 -0.80 17.17 -13.15
CA PRO A 320 -0.29 15.80 -13.11
C PRO A 320 -1.40 14.77 -12.84
N LYS A 321 -2.32 15.06 -11.92
CA LYS A 321 -3.46 14.19 -11.62
C LYS A 321 -4.36 13.98 -12.85
N LYS A 322 -4.74 15.05 -13.56
CA LYS A 322 -5.56 14.93 -14.78
C LYS A 322 -4.84 14.12 -15.84
N LYS A 323 -3.52 14.32 -16.03
CA LYS A 323 -2.73 13.50 -16.97
C LYS A 323 -2.78 12.02 -16.60
N VAL A 324 -2.61 11.69 -15.31
CA VAL A 324 -2.70 10.30 -14.80
C VAL A 324 -4.12 9.74 -14.92
N GLU A 325 -5.16 10.50 -14.59
CA GLU A 325 -6.56 10.09 -14.74
C GLU A 325 -6.91 9.80 -16.20
N MET A 326 -6.49 10.66 -17.13
CA MET A 326 -6.66 10.46 -18.57
C MET A 326 -5.87 9.23 -19.06
N PHE A 327 -4.66 9.03 -18.55
CA PHE A 327 -3.87 7.86 -18.84
C PHE A 327 -4.54 6.56 -18.34
N LEU A 328 -5.04 6.56 -17.10
CA LEU A 328 -5.81 5.46 -16.50
C LEU A 328 -7.05 5.13 -17.32
N LEU A 329 -7.80 6.13 -17.76
CA LEU A 329 -8.93 5.95 -18.67
C LEU A 329 -8.48 5.30 -19.98
N SER A 330 -7.32 5.70 -20.51
CA SER A 330 -6.75 5.10 -21.73
C SER A 330 -6.32 3.63 -21.54
N CYS A 331 -5.81 3.26 -20.35
CA CYS A 331 -5.44 1.88 -20.01
C CYS A 331 -6.66 0.97 -19.85
N LYS A 332 -7.78 1.53 -19.39
CA LYS A 332 -9.07 0.83 -19.26
C LYS A 332 -9.81 0.67 -20.59
N ARG A 333 -9.44 1.41 -21.64
CA ARG A 333 -9.94 1.16 -23.00
C ARG A 333 -9.33 -0.16 -23.46
N SER A 334 -10.18 -1.18 -23.57
CA SER A 334 -9.75 -2.56 -23.79
C SER A 334 -8.97 -2.72 -25.09
N VAL A 335 -7.99 -3.62 -25.09
CA VAL A 335 -7.61 -4.28 -26.34
C VAL A 335 -8.86 -4.95 -26.87
N ASP A 336 -9.30 -4.51 -28.04
CA ASP A 336 -10.56 -4.96 -28.64
C ASP A 336 -10.57 -6.49 -28.75
N CYS A 337 -11.50 -7.12 -28.01
CA CYS A 337 -11.71 -8.55 -28.05
C CYS A 337 -12.75 -8.96 -29.10
N GLN A 338 -13.37 -8.00 -29.80
CA GLN A 338 -14.31 -8.29 -30.89
C GLN A 338 -13.74 -9.16 -32.00
N PRO A 339 -12.50 -8.92 -32.50
CA PRO A 339 -11.94 -9.76 -33.55
C PRO A 339 -11.77 -11.22 -33.11
N LEU A 340 -11.46 -11.42 -31.82
CA LEU A 340 -11.34 -12.74 -31.20
C LEU A 340 -12.71 -13.45 -31.18
N ILE A 341 -13.73 -12.77 -30.70
CA ILE A 341 -15.10 -13.30 -30.58
C ILE A 341 -15.69 -13.61 -31.96
N GLN A 342 -15.48 -12.73 -32.95
CA GLN A 342 -15.95 -12.92 -34.31
C GLN A 342 -15.28 -14.11 -35.01
N LYS A 343 -13.97 -14.34 -34.79
CA LYS A 343 -13.28 -15.55 -35.29
C LYS A 343 -13.88 -16.81 -34.68
N LEU A 344 -14.05 -16.83 -33.36
CA LEU A 344 -14.60 -17.98 -32.61
C LEU A 344 -16.05 -18.31 -33.00
N ALA A 345 -16.88 -17.29 -33.25
CA ALA A 345 -18.26 -17.46 -33.67
C ALA A 345 -18.38 -17.98 -35.12
N LYS A 346 -17.42 -17.66 -36.00
CA LYS A 346 -17.39 -18.15 -37.39
C LYS A 346 -16.96 -19.60 -37.51
N GLU A 347 -16.03 -20.06 -36.67
CA GLU A 347 -15.55 -21.46 -36.67
C GLU A 347 -16.51 -22.46 -36.01
N THR A 348 -17.62 -21.97 -35.49
CA THR A 348 -18.58 -22.77 -34.73
C THR A 348 -19.99 -22.76 -35.34
N LYS A 349 -20.12 -22.23 -36.56
CA LYS A 349 -21.17 -22.54 -37.53
C LYS A 349 -20.66 -23.62 -38.45
#